data_AF-A0A0K9NY33-F1
#
_entry.id   AF-A0A0K9NY33-F1
#
_cell.length_a   1.000
_cell.length_b   1.000
_cell.length_c   1.000
_cell.angle_alpha   90.00
_cell.angle_beta   90.00
_cell.angle_gamma   90.00
#
_symmetry.space_group_name_H-M   'P 1'
#
loop_
_entity.id
_entity.type
_entity.pdbx_description
1 polymer ?
#
loop_
_entity_poly.entity_id
_entity_poly.type
_entity_poly.pdbx_seq_one_letter_code
_entity_poly.pdbx_strand_id
1 'polypeptide(L)'
;MHREEDMGGFIIPGTPDLQRLHTVMKEIEKASLEMQFPANHHVAAENFLISFRQSSQPYQFCKYIIENSQVPYAMFVASDTIQDAAQREWKFLTDENKSDLLLFCINIVLNHSVPTEAYVQAKLSSVAAKLFKRG
;
A
#
# COMPACT_ATOMS: atom_id res chain seq x y z
N MET A 1 14.20 32.45 -28.55
CA MET A 1 13.23 31.43 -29.01
C MET A 1 14.08 30.24 -29.44
N HIS A 2 14.19 29.11 -28.74
CA HIS A 2 13.50 28.54 -27.58
C HIS A 2 14.52 28.05 -26.55
N ARG A 3 14.14 28.11 -25.26
CA ARG A 3 14.76 27.34 -24.19
C ARG A 3 14.18 25.93 -24.27
N GLU A 4 15.02 24.93 -24.47
CA GLU A 4 14.68 23.55 -24.12
C GLU A 4 15.05 23.39 -22.64
N GLU A 5 14.02 23.27 -21.82
CA GLU A 5 14.13 22.98 -20.40
C GLU A 5 14.45 21.50 -20.25
N ASP A 6 15.71 21.21 -19.96
CA ASP A 6 16.20 19.89 -19.58
C ASP A 6 15.58 19.53 -18.22
N MET A 7 14.42 18.87 -18.27
CA MET A 7 13.67 18.40 -17.11
C MET A 7 14.39 17.18 -16.53
N GLY A 8 15.55 17.44 -15.91
CA GLY A 8 16.28 16.48 -15.11
C GLY A 8 15.37 15.97 -14.00
N GLY A 9 14.90 14.73 -14.15
CA GLY A 9 14.09 14.03 -13.18
C GLY A 9 14.73 14.12 -11.80
N PHE A 10 14.05 14.82 -10.89
CA PHE A 10 14.43 14.92 -9.51
C PHE A 10 14.24 13.54 -8.87
N ILE A 11 15.26 12.69 -8.92
CA ILE A 11 15.30 11.43 -8.17
C ILE A 11 15.47 11.83 -6.70
N ILE A 12 14.36 11.85 -5.95
CA ILE A 12 14.39 11.98 -4.50
C ILE A 12 15.04 10.70 -3.95
N PRO A 13 16.20 10.76 -3.29
CA PRO A 13 16.82 9.58 -2.72
C PRO A 13 15.91 9.03 -1.61
N GLY A 14 15.27 7.90 -1.87
CA GLY A 14 14.34 7.24 -0.94
C GLY A 14 12.97 6.91 -1.51
N THR A 15 12.57 7.49 -2.64
CA THR A 15 11.35 7.06 -3.36
C THR A 15 11.67 5.81 -4.18
N PRO A 16 10.97 4.67 -3.96
CA PRO A 16 11.12 3.51 -4.82
C PRO A 16 10.84 3.89 -6.27
N ASP A 17 11.70 3.44 -7.20
CA ASP A 17 11.42 3.64 -8.62
C ASP A 17 10.15 2.88 -9.05
N LEU A 18 9.54 3.32 -10.15
CA LEU A 18 8.27 2.75 -10.63
C LEU A 18 8.39 1.27 -10.98
N GLN A 19 9.54 0.83 -11.48
CA GLN A 19 9.77 -0.57 -11.84
C GLN A 19 9.75 -1.46 -10.59
N ARG A 20 10.34 -1.00 -9.50
CA ARG A 20 10.35 -1.67 -8.20
C ARG A 20 8.97 -1.70 -7.58
N LEU A 21 8.21 -0.60 -7.64
CA LEU A 21 6.82 -0.57 -7.18
C LEU A 21 5.98 -1.62 -7.92
N HIS A 22 6.05 -1.64 -9.25
CA HIS A 22 5.34 -2.60 -10.08
C HIS A 22 5.77 -4.05 -9.80
N THR A 23 7.08 -4.30 -9.67
CA THR A 23 7.61 -5.64 -9.38
C THR A 23 7.09 -6.17 -8.05
N VAL A 24 7.16 -5.36 -6.98
CA VAL A 24 6.65 -5.75 -5.67
C VAL A 24 5.14 -5.99 -5.72
N MET A 25 4.38 -5.14 -6.41
CA MET A 25 2.94 -5.37 -6.60
C MET A 25 2.67 -6.72 -7.26
N LYS A 26 3.41 -7.09 -8.32
CA LYS A 26 3.22 -8.37 -9.02
C LYS A 26 3.53 -9.58 -8.13
N GLU A 27 4.56 -9.51 -7.29
CA GLU A 27 4.87 -10.58 -6.32
C GLU A 27 3.79 -10.70 -5.23
N ILE A 28 3.28 -9.57 -4.73
CA ILE A 28 2.16 -9.57 -3.76
C ILE A 28 0.88 -10.11 -4.40
N GLU A 29 0.56 -9.74 -5.64
CA GLU A 29 -0.57 -10.29 -6.39
C GLU A 29 -0.46 -11.80 -6.55
N LYS A 30 0.71 -12.29 -6.96
CA LYS A 30 0.97 -13.72 -7.11
C LYS A 30 0.77 -14.47 -5.79
N ALA A 31 1.42 -14.01 -4.72
CA ALA A 31 1.28 -14.61 -3.39
C ALA A 31 -0.17 -14.55 -2.89
N SER A 32 -0.89 -13.46 -3.17
CA SER A 32 -2.30 -13.30 -2.82
C SER A 32 -3.21 -14.29 -3.54
N LEU A 33 -2.95 -14.57 -4.81
CA LEU A 33 -3.69 -15.57 -5.57
C LEU A 33 -3.43 -16.99 -5.07
N GLU A 34 -2.21 -17.27 -4.60
CA GLU A 34 -1.83 -18.56 -4.03
C GLU A 34 -2.56 -18.88 -2.71
N MET A 35 -3.01 -17.85 -1.97
CA MET A 35 -3.80 -18.04 -0.73
C MET A 35 -5.16 -18.73 -0.96
N GLN A 36 -5.60 -18.89 -2.21
CA GLN A 36 -6.82 -19.62 -2.55
C GLN A 36 -6.63 -21.15 -2.55
N PHE A 37 -5.39 -21.63 -2.57
CA PHE A 37 -5.09 -23.07 -2.52
C PHE A 37 -5.19 -23.61 -1.08
N PRO A 38 -5.20 -24.94 -0.87
CA PRO A 38 -5.15 -25.50 0.46
C PRO A 38 -3.83 -25.18 1.19
N ALA A 39 -3.88 -25.13 2.54
CA ALA A 39 -2.80 -24.65 3.39
C ALA A 39 -1.42 -25.26 3.14
N ASN A 40 -1.36 -26.54 2.77
CA ASN A 40 -0.10 -27.22 2.45
C ASN A 40 0.61 -26.68 1.21
N HIS A 41 -0.06 -25.90 0.36
CA HIS A 41 0.50 -25.37 -0.89
C HIS A 41 0.85 -23.87 -0.85
N HIS A 42 0.39 -23.11 0.16
CA HIS A 42 0.57 -21.65 0.21
C HIS A 42 1.45 -21.13 1.35
N VAL A 43 2.11 -22.00 2.13
CA VAL A 43 2.93 -21.58 3.29
C VAL A 43 4.03 -20.58 2.89
N ALA A 44 4.63 -20.75 1.71
CA ALA A 44 5.66 -19.83 1.22
C ALA A 44 5.08 -18.43 0.91
N ALA A 45 3.93 -18.38 0.23
CA ALA A 45 3.22 -17.14 -0.04
C ALA A 45 2.80 -16.43 1.25
N GLU A 46 2.26 -17.17 2.22
CA GLU A 46 1.86 -16.64 3.52
C GLU A 46 3.04 -16.00 4.26
N ASN A 47 4.17 -16.71 4.35
CA ASN A 47 5.39 -16.19 4.98
C ASN A 47 5.92 -14.93 4.28
N PHE A 48 5.82 -14.86 2.95
CA PHE A 48 6.19 -13.69 2.18
C PHE A 48 5.27 -12.49 2.49
N LEU A 49 3.95 -12.67 2.51
CA LEU A 49 2.99 -11.62 2.84
C LEU A 49 3.16 -11.12 4.28
N ILE A 50 3.45 -12.02 5.23
CA ILE A 50 3.79 -11.66 6.61
C ILE A 50 5.06 -10.81 6.65
N SER A 51 6.12 -11.22 5.93
CA SER A 51 7.37 -10.46 5.87
C SER A 51 7.15 -9.06 5.27
N PHE A 52 6.32 -8.95 4.23
CA PHE A 52 5.93 -7.66 3.66
C PHE A 52 5.24 -6.75 4.69
N ARG A 53 4.27 -7.29 5.47
CA ARG A 53 3.59 -6.55 6.54
C ARG A 53 4.52 -6.04 7.65
N GLN A 54 5.60 -6.78 7.91
CA GLN A 54 6.59 -6.47 8.94
C GLN A 54 7.68 -5.51 8.43
N SER A 55 7.75 -5.25 7.12
CA SER A 55 8.74 -4.33 6.56
C SER A 55 8.60 -2.90 7.10
N SER A 56 9.72 -2.17 7.12
CA SER A 56 9.77 -0.77 7.55
C SER A 56 9.34 0.17 6.44
N GLN A 57 8.56 1.20 6.78
CA GLN A 57 8.09 2.23 5.84
C GLN A 57 7.46 1.69 4.53
N PRO A 58 6.48 0.76 4.58
CA PRO A 58 5.89 0.15 3.39
C PRO A 58 4.90 1.04 2.63
N TYR A 59 4.68 2.28 3.08
CA TYR A 59 3.57 3.14 2.68
C TYR A 59 3.47 3.36 1.16
N GLN A 60 4.59 3.66 0.49
CA GLN A 60 4.60 3.90 -0.96
C GLN A 60 4.20 2.65 -1.76
N PHE A 61 4.71 1.47 -1.38
CA PHE A 61 4.31 0.21 -1.99
C PHE A 61 2.82 -0.08 -1.76
N CYS A 62 2.32 0.17 -0.55
CA CYS A 62 0.92 -0.08 -0.22
C CYS A 62 -0.03 0.83 -1.00
N LYS A 63 0.28 2.13 -1.09
CA LYS A 63 -0.50 3.09 -1.89
C LYS A 63 -0.57 2.63 -3.35
N TYR A 64 0.59 2.31 -3.92
CA TYR A 64 0.68 1.82 -5.30
C TYR A 64 -0.15 0.55 -5.52
N ILE A 65 -0.08 -0.45 -4.63
CA ILE A 65 -0.87 -1.68 -4.71
C ILE A 65 -2.37 -1.38 -4.66
N ILE A 66 -2.81 -0.51 -3.74
CA ILE A 66 -4.23 -0.16 -3.57
C ILE A 66 -4.80 0.52 -4.82
N GLU A 67 -4.00 1.36 -5.49
CA GLU A 67 -4.45 2.12 -6.67
C GLU A 67 -4.37 1.31 -7.98
N ASN A 68 -3.45 0.35 -8.09
CA ASN A 68 -3.12 -0.29 -9.36
C ASN A 68 -3.44 -1.79 -9.43
N SER A 69 -3.58 -2.47 -8.28
CA SER A 69 -3.83 -3.91 -8.27
C SER A 69 -5.29 -4.24 -8.58
N GLN A 70 -5.50 -5.31 -9.35
CA GLN A 70 -6.81 -5.88 -9.61
C GLN A 70 -7.11 -7.10 -8.72
N VAL A 71 -6.21 -7.43 -7.78
CA VAL A 71 -6.37 -8.57 -6.87
C VAL A 71 -6.88 -8.06 -5.51
N PRO A 72 -8.15 -8.31 -5.15
CA PRO A 72 -8.76 -7.79 -3.92
C PRO A 72 -7.96 -8.12 -2.65
N TYR A 73 -7.41 -9.34 -2.58
CA TYR A 73 -6.63 -9.77 -1.42
C TYR A 73 -5.29 -9.03 -1.32
N ALA A 74 -4.67 -8.67 -2.45
CA ALA A 74 -3.44 -7.86 -2.45
C ALA A 74 -3.71 -6.45 -1.90
N MET A 75 -4.83 -5.84 -2.31
CA MET A 75 -5.27 -4.54 -1.76
C MET A 75 -5.60 -4.64 -0.27
N PHE A 76 -6.22 -5.74 0.16
CA PHE A 76 -6.48 -6.01 1.58
C PHE A 76 -5.19 -6.11 2.39
N VAL A 77 -4.21 -6.90 1.91
CA VAL A 77 -2.91 -7.04 2.55
C VAL A 77 -2.21 -5.68 2.63
N ALA A 78 -2.17 -4.90 1.55
CA ALA A 78 -1.58 -3.57 1.54
C ALA A 78 -2.26 -2.63 2.56
N SER A 79 -3.58 -2.69 2.66
CA SER A 79 -4.34 -1.91 3.64
C SER A 79 -4.01 -2.32 5.08
N ASP A 80 -3.88 -3.62 5.34
CA ASP A 80 -3.49 -4.16 6.64
C ASP A 80 -2.04 -3.76 6.99
N THR A 81 -1.14 -3.83 6.02
CA THR A 81 0.26 -3.39 6.15
C THR A 81 0.35 -1.91 6.54
N ILE A 82 -0.44 -1.02 5.92
CA ILE A 82 -0.48 0.41 6.30
C ILE A 82 -0.87 0.55 7.78
N GLN A 83 -1.90 -0.17 8.21
CA GLN A 83 -2.38 -0.12 9.59
C GLN A 83 -1.35 -0.60 10.60
N ASP A 84 -0.68 -1.72 10.31
CA ASP A 84 0.35 -2.27 11.18
C ASP A 84 1.59 -1.39 11.23
N ALA A 85 2.07 -0.91 10.07
CA ALA A 85 3.20 0.00 9.99
C ALA A 85 2.90 1.32 10.71
N ALA A 86 1.72 1.90 10.48
CA ALA A 86 1.29 3.11 11.18
C ALA A 86 1.21 2.88 12.69
N GLN A 87 0.75 1.72 13.16
CA GLN A 87 0.74 1.39 14.59
C GLN A 87 2.15 1.35 15.20
N ARG A 88 3.12 0.78 14.48
CA ARG A 88 4.51 0.68 14.95
C ARG A 88 5.25 2.01 14.88
N GLU A 89 5.00 2.78 13.83
CA GLU A 89 5.86 3.88 13.42
C GLU A 89 5.25 5.27 13.62
N TRP A 90 3.98 5.39 14.07
CA TRP A 90 3.23 6.67 14.14
C TRP A 90 4.01 7.84 14.74
N LYS A 91 4.71 7.58 15.85
CA LYS A 91 5.46 8.61 16.59
C LYS A 91 6.70 9.11 15.84
N PHE A 92 7.19 8.35 14.87
CA PHE A 92 8.37 8.66 14.06
C PHE A 92 8.00 9.26 12.70
N LEU A 93 6.72 9.22 12.32
CA LEU A 93 6.24 9.87 11.10
C LEU A 93 6.21 11.40 11.29
N THR A 94 6.60 12.13 10.24
CA THR A 94 6.38 13.57 10.14
C THR A 94 4.88 13.87 10.04
N ASP A 95 4.45 15.06 10.44
CA ASP A 95 3.04 15.44 10.37
C ASP A 95 2.54 15.52 8.91
N GLU A 96 3.43 15.84 7.98
CA GLU A 96 3.17 15.75 6.54
C GLU A 96 2.85 14.31 6.11
N ASN A 97 3.69 13.33 6.49
CA ASN A 97 3.46 11.92 6.15
C ASN A 97 2.18 11.37 6.79
N LYS A 98 1.86 11.78 8.02
CA LYS A 98 0.59 11.42 8.67
C LYS A 98 -0.61 11.97 7.90
N SER A 99 -0.55 13.24 7.51
CA SER A 99 -1.62 13.92 6.77
C SER A 99 -1.81 13.30 5.38
N ASP A 100 -0.72 13.04 4.67
CA ASP A 100 -0.70 12.37 3.36
C ASP A 100 -1.29 10.95 3.43
N LEU A 101 -0.97 10.17 4.46
CA LEU A 101 -1.58 8.85 4.68
C LEU A 101 -3.08 8.93 4.96
N LEU A 102 -3.49 9.87 5.81
CA LEU A 102 -4.89 10.05 6.18
C LEU A 102 -5.72 10.48 4.97
N LEU A 103 -5.25 11.50 4.23
CA LEU A 103 -5.88 11.98 3.01
C LEU A 103 -5.99 10.89 1.96
N PHE A 104 -4.93 10.10 1.76
CA PHE A 104 -4.96 8.95 0.86
C PHE A 104 -6.08 7.96 1.23
N CYS A 105 -6.14 7.51 2.49
CA CYS A 105 -7.15 6.56 2.92
C CYS A 105 -8.59 7.12 2.79
N ILE A 106 -8.79 8.39 3.12
CA ILE A 106 -10.10 9.06 2.97
C ILE A 106 -10.51 9.14 1.49
N ASN A 107 -9.59 9.54 0.61
CA ASN A 107 -9.86 9.66 -0.83
C ASN A 107 -10.28 8.32 -1.45
N ILE A 108 -9.60 7.23 -1.09
CA ILE A 108 -9.95 5.89 -1.58
C ILE A 108 -11.36 5.48 -1.12
N VAL A 109 -11.71 5.76 0.13
CA VAL A 109 -13.03 5.42 0.68
C VAL A 109 -14.15 6.26 0.04
N LEU A 110 -13.93 7.56 -0.14
CA LEU A 110 -14.96 8.49 -0.63
C LEU A 110 -15.19 8.40 -2.13
N ASN A 111 -14.13 8.23 -2.92
CA ASN A 111 -14.25 8.28 -4.38
C ASN A 111 -14.77 6.98 -4.99
N HIS A 112 -14.89 5.90 -4.20
CA HIS A 112 -15.11 4.53 -4.71
C HIS A 112 -14.28 4.23 -5.98
N SER A 113 -13.12 4.88 -6.10
CA SER A 113 -12.39 5.02 -7.36
C SER A 113 -11.81 3.70 -7.84
N VAL A 114 -11.77 2.70 -6.96
CA VAL A 114 -11.36 1.34 -7.25
C VAL A 114 -12.57 0.42 -7.03
N PRO A 115 -13.08 -0.26 -8.08
CA PRO A 115 -14.07 -1.31 -7.91
C PRO A 115 -13.48 -2.40 -7.00
N THR A 116 -13.89 -2.40 -5.74
CA THR A 116 -13.28 -3.20 -4.69
C THR A 116 -14.35 -4.05 -4.02
N GLU A 117 -13.99 -5.30 -3.72
CA GLU A 117 -14.88 -6.17 -2.95
C GLU A 117 -15.21 -5.55 -1.59
N ALA A 118 -16.41 -5.81 -1.08
CA ALA A 118 -16.93 -5.17 0.13
C ALA A 118 -15.99 -5.34 1.34
N TYR A 119 -15.31 -6.48 1.45
CA TYR A 119 -14.36 -6.73 2.54
C TYR A 119 -13.11 -5.83 2.46
N VAL A 120 -12.67 -5.49 1.24
CA VAL A 120 -11.54 -4.57 1.02
C VAL A 120 -11.95 -3.15 1.40
N GLN A 121 -13.15 -2.71 0.98
CA GLN A 121 -13.66 -1.40 1.36
C GLN A 121 -13.86 -1.28 2.88
N ALA A 122 -14.40 -2.30 3.53
CA ALA A 122 -14.53 -2.33 4.99
C ALA A 122 -13.16 -2.24 5.68
N LYS A 123 -12.14 -2.93 5.15
CA LYS A 123 -10.77 -2.83 5.66
C LYS A 123 -10.22 -1.42 5.49
N LEU A 124 -10.25 -0.85 4.29
CA LEU A 124 -9.78 0.51 4.01
C LEU A 124 -10.46 1.55 4.90
N SER A 125 -11.77 1.43 5.09
CA SER A 125 -12.56 2.29 5.99
C SER A 125 -12.09 2.17 7.45
N SER A 126 -11.85 0.94 7.92
CA SER A 126 -11.30 0.70 9.26
C SER A 126 -9.90 1.28 9.43
N VAL A 127 -9.04 1.18 8.41
CA VAL A 127 -7.71 1.79 8.41
C VAL A 127 -7.84 3.30 8.51
N ALA A 128 -8.63 3.93 7.64
CA ALA A 128 -8.88 5.38 7.64
C ALA A 128 -9.34 5.86 9.02
N ALA A 129 -10.34 5.21 9.62
CA ALA A 129 -10.86 5.56 10.94
C ALA A 129 -9.81 5.44 12.06
N LYS A 130 -8.95 4.40 12.01
CA LYS A 130 -7.88 4.22 13.00
C LYS A 130 -6.75 5.24 12.83
N LEU A 131 -6.42 5.62 11.59
CA LEU A 131 -5.46 6.70 11.34
C LEU A 131 -6.04 8.04 11.81
N PHE A 132 -7.30 8.32 11.49
CA PHE A 132 -8.01 9.53 11.92
C PHE A 132 -8.04 9.66 13.44
N LYS A 133 -8.35 8.59 14.18
CA LYS A 133 -8.36 8.59 15.64
C LYS A 133 -6.98 8.85 16.27
N ARG A 134 -5.89 8.54 15.55
CA ARG A 134 -4.52 8.67 16.05
C ARG A 134 -3.89 10.04 15.72
N GLY A 135 -4.43 10.73 14.72
CA GLY A 135 -4.03 12.08 14.32
C GLY A 135 -4.63 13.14 15.22
#